data_AF-A0A2U1A7Z8-F1
#
_entry.id   AF-A0A2U1A7Z8-F1
#
_cell.length_a   1.000
_cell.length_b   1.000
_cell.length_c   1.000
_cell.angle_alpha   90.00
_cell.angle_beta   90.00
_cell.angle_gamma   90.00
#
_symmetry.space_group_name_H-M   'P 1'
#
loop_
_entity.id
_entity.type
_entity.pdbx_description
1 polymer ?
#
loop_
_entity_poly.entity_id
_entity_poly.type
_entity_poly.pdbx_seq_one_letter_code
_entity_poly.pdbx_strand_id
1 'polypeptide(L)' 'MYDARSGQIVGSMTPGANVGSTSGWVDIYMGMSAALRDNGDYVVLVEDDARARILMYDWTPG' A
#
# COMPACT_ATOMS: atom_id res chain seq x y z
N MET A 1 -6.47 -1.11 -5.54
CA MET A 1 -6.37 0.27 -6.06
C MET A 1 -7.49 0.46 -7.08
N TYR A 2 -8.15 1.61 -7.07
CA TYR A 2 -9.25 1.91 -7.98
C TYR A 2 -9.10 3.31 -8.58
N ASP A 3 -9.59 3.49 -9.81
CA ASP A 3 -9.81 4.82 -10.37
C ASP A 3 -10.97 5.49 -9.62
N ALA A 4 -10.72 6.66 -9.04
CA ALA A 4 -11.69 7.31 -8.16
C ALA A 4 -12.95 7.83 -8.88
N ARG A 5 -12.92 7.96 -10.22
CA ARG A 5 -14.05 8.47 -11.02
C ARG A 5 -14.99 7.35 -11.45
N SER A 6 -14.43 6.21 -11.85
CA SER A 6 -15.15 5.09 -12.43
C SER A 6 -15.32 3.90 -11.48
N GLY A 7 -14.57 3.87 -10.37
CA GLY A 7 -14.53 2.74 -9.44
C GLY A 7 -13.86 1.49 -10.00
N GLN A 8 -13.31 1.54 -11.22
CA GLN A 8 -12.65 0.40 -11.84
C GLN A 8 -11.37 0.05 -11.08
N ILE A 9 -11.11 -1.24 -10.91
CA ILE A 9 -9.86 -1.72 -10.30
C ILE A 9 -8.72 -1.46 -11.27
N VAL A 10 -7.70 -0.75 -10.80
CA VAL A 10 -6.47 -0.44 -11.58
C VAL A 10 -5.26 -1.22 -11.10
N GLY A 11 -5.38 -1.97 -10.01
CA GLY A 11 -4.35 -2.92 -9.57
C GLY A 11 -4.43 -3.29 -8.09
N SER A 12 -3.48 -4.10 -7.66
CA SER A 12 -3.29 -4.54 -6.27
C SER A 12 -1.80 -4.50 -5.90
N MET A 13 -1.52 -4.45 -4.60
CA MET A 13 -0.17 -4.57 -4.05
C MET A 13 -0.17 -5.74 -3.07
N THR A 14 0.87 -6.56 -3.15
CA THR A 14 1.09 -7.68 -2.24
C THR A 14 2.55 -7.63 -1.76
N PRO A 15 2.85 -7.95 -0.50
CA PRO A 15 4.22 -7.95 0.00
C PRO A 15 5.13 -8.87 -0.82
N GLY A 16 6.32 -8.38 -1.16
CA GLY A 16 7.36 -9.17 -1.83
C GLY A 16 8.15 -10.06 -0.88
N ALA A 17 9.04 -10.89 -1.45
CA ALA A 17 9.90 -11.80 -0.69
C ALA A 17 10.84 -11.07 0.28
N ASN A 18 11.27 -9.85 -0.06
CA ASN A 18 12.09 -8.98 0.79
C ASN A 18 11.44 -8.61 2.12
N VAL A 19 10.12 -8.80 2.24
CA VAL A 19 9.34 -8.57 3.47
C VAL A 19 8.56 -9.82 3.89
N GLY A 20 8.96 -11.00 3.41
CA GLY A 20 8.40 -12.29 3.83
C GLY A 20 7.13 -12.74 3.09
N SER A 21 6.74 -12.07 1.99
CA SER A 21 5.60 -12.46 1.13
C SER A 21 4.26 -12.61 1.85
N THR A 22 4.05 -11.84 2.92
CA THR A 22 2.87 -11.98 3.77
C THR A 22 2.51 -10.65 4.44
N SER A 23 1.23 -10.47 4.76
CA SER A 23 0.68 -9.32 5.47
C SER A 23 -0.21 -9.77 6.62
N GLY A 24 -0.42 -8.88 7.57
CA GLY A 24 -1.35 -9.03 8.68
C GLY A 24 -2.63 -8.24 8.43
N TRP A 25 -3.25 -7.80 9.51
CA TRP A 25 -4.43 -6.95 9.48
C TRP A 25 -4.03 -5.47 9.47
N VAL A 26 -4.91 -4.68 8.85
CA VAL A 26 -4.96 -3.22 8.96
C VAL A 26 -6.25 -2.93 9.72
N ASP A 27 -6.15 -2.69 11.01
CA ASP A 27 -7.30 -2.61 11.91
C ASP A 27 -7.27 -1.38 12.83
N ILE A 28 -6.33 -0.45 12.62
CA ILE A 28 -6.37 0.88 13.23
C ILE A 28 -6.94 1.96 12.31
N TYR A 29 -7.44 3.02 12.94
CA TYR A 29 -7.83 4.23 12.22
C TYR A 29 -6.62 4.85 11.51
N MET A 30 -6.80 5.17 10.23
CA MET A 30 -5.72 5.63 9.34
C MET A 30 -4.53 4.65 9.24
N GLY A 31 -4.76 3.34 9.35
CA GLY A 31 -3.73 2.30 9.17
C GLY A 31 -3.12 2.21 7.75
N MET A 32 -3.58 3.05 6.82
CA MET A 32 -2.95 3.25 5.52
C MET A 32 -2.82 4.74 5.20
N SER A 33 -1.68 5.11 4.61
CA SER A 33 -1.45 6.45 4.08
C SER A 33 -0.68 6.37 2.76
N ALA A 34 -0.89 7.36 1.89
CA ALA A 34 -0.17 7.48 0.64
C ALA A 34 0.33 8.91 0.44
N ALA A 35 1.57 9.08 -0.01
CA ALA A 35 2.17 10.37 -0.31
C ALA A 35 2.72 10.36 -1.74
N LEU A 36 2.28 11.34 -2.54
CA LEU A 36 2.79 11.57 -3.90
C LEU A 36 4.19 12.22 -3.81
N ARG A 37 5.13 11.71 -4.60
CA ARG A 37 6.45 12.28 -4.80
C ARG A 37 6.48 13.14 -6.07
N ASP A 38 7.48 14.02 -6.16
CA ASP A 38 7.65 14.95 -7.30
C ASP A 38 7.82 14.25 -8.66
N ASN A 39 8.26 12.99 -8.66
CA ASN A 39 8.43 12.19 -9.86
C ASN A 39 7.15 11.45 -10.31
N GLY A 40 6.03 11.62 -9.61
CA GLY A 40 4.75 10.96 -9.92
C GLY A 40 4.52 9.63 -9.19
N ASP A 41 5.53 9.09 -8.50
CA ASP A 41 5.40 7.86 -7.72
C ASP A 41 4.74 8.13 -6.36
N TYR A 42 4.14 7.10 -5.78
CA TYR A 42 3.60 7.14 -4.42
C TYR A 42 4.42 6.29 -3.46
N VAL A 43 4.67 6.82 -2.26
CA VAL A 43 4.95 5.99 -1.08
C VAL A 43 3.61 5.59 -0.49
N VAL A 44 3.38 4.30 -0.26
CA VAL A 44 2.21 3.81 0.48
C VAL A 44 2.68 3.10 1.75
N LEU A 45 2.21 3.54 2.91
CA LEU A 45 2.47 2.92 4.21
C LEU A 45 1.23 2.17 4.67
N VAL A 46 1.41 0.92 5.10
CA VAL A 46 0.33 0.01 5.50
C VAL A 46 0.70 -0.69 6.81
N GLU A 47 -0.19 -0.61 7.80
CA GLU A 47 -0.10 -1.39 9.04
C GLU A 47 -0.04 -2.90 8.79
N ASP A 48 0.71 -3.61 9.62
CA ASP A 48 0.73 -5.07 9.68
C ASP A 48 0.74 -5.50 11.16
N ASP A 49 -0.44 -5.51 11.79
CA ASP A 49 -0.61 -5.78 13.22
C ASP A 49 -0.01 -7.15 13.61
N ALA A 50 -0.31 -8.18 12.82
CA ALA A 50 0.16 -9.55 13.05
C ALA A 50 1.70 -9.68 13.14
N ARG A 51 2.44 -8.69 12.63
CA ARG A 51 3.91 -8.67 12.59
C ARG A 51 4.53 -7.44 13.23
N ALA A 52 3.71 -6.60 13.88
CA ALA A 52 4.14 -5.36 14.54
C ALA A 52 5.07 -4.50 13.66
N ARG A 53 4.67 -4.25 12.40
CA ARG A 53 5.48 -3.49 11.44
C ARG A 53 4.61 -2.61 10.53
N ILE A 54 5.28 -1.74 9.78
CA ILE A 54 4.69 -0.99 8.66
C ILE A 54 5.31 -1.49 7.36
N LEU A 55 4.47 -1.89 6.41
CA LEU A 55 4.87 -2.17 5.03
C LEU A 55 4.95 -0.85 4.25
N MET A 56 6.00 -0.70 3.45
CA MET A 56 6.17 0.41 2.53
C MET A 56 6.19 -0.10 1.11
N TYR A 57 5.28 0.40 0.28
CA TYR A 57 5.27 0.16 -1.15
C TYR A 57 5.72 1.41 -1.88
N ASP A 58 6.56 1.22 -2.89
CA ASP A 58 6.82 2.21 -3.92
C ASP A 58 5.95 1.89 -5.13
N TRP A 59 5.10 2.83 -5.53
CA TRP A 59 4.10 2.59 -6.56
C TRP A 59 4.12 3.66 -7.64
N THR A 60 4.38 3.24 -8.88
CA THR A 60 4.25 4.06 -10.08
C THR A 60 2.88 3.82 -10.72
N PRO A 61 2.03 4.85 -10.89
CA PRO A 61 0.80 4.75 -11.67
C PRO A 61 1.12 4.44 -13.15
N GLY A 62 0.36 3.52 -13.75
CA GLY A 62 0.43 3.21 -15.19
C GLY A 62 -0.51 4.05 -16.04
#